data_AF-A0AAT9HV14-F1
#
_entry.id   AF-A0AAT9HV14-F1
#
_cell.length_a   1.000
_cell.length_b   1.000
_cell.length_c   1.000
_cell.angle_alpha   90.00
_cell.angle_beta   90.00
_cell.angle_gamma   90.00
#
_symmetry.space_group_name_H-M   'P 1'
#
loop_
_entity.id
_entity.type
_entity.pdbx_description
1 polymer ?
#
loop_
_entity_poly.entity_id
_entity_poly.type
_entity_poly.pdbx_seq_one_letter_code
_entity_poly.pdbx_strand_id
1 'polypeptide(L)'
;MGGPAPAANAPGGGAGPPGTTGPAAGAGPTTPVSLNTATPDQLDALPGVGPVLARHIVEYRTRNSGFRSVDELREVNGIGDRRFADLRALVRL
;
A
#
# COMPACT_ATOMS: atom_id res chain seq x y z
N MET A 1 -19.63 -11.79 -61.50
CA MET A 1 -18.61 -12.73 -61.98
C MET A 1 -17.33 -12.39 -61.21
N GLY A 2 -16.80 -13.15 -60.26
CA GLY A 2 -16.97 -14.56 -59.93
C GLY A 2 -15.60 -15.16 -59.64
N GLY A 3 -15.31 -15.40 -58.35
CA GLY A 3 -14.33 -16.38 -57.83
C GLY A 3 -12.88 -15.92 -57.63
N PRO A 4 -12.04 -16.73 -56.92
CA PRO A 4 -12.32 -17.70 -55.85
C PRO A 4 -11.43 -17.54 -54.58
N ALA A 5 -11.77 -18.30 -53.53
CA ALA A 5 -11.12 -18.48 -52.22
C ALA A 5 -9.65 -19.03 -52.30
N PRO A 6 -8.93 -19.51 -51.25
CA PRO A 6 -9.22 -19.63 -49.79
C PRO A 6 -8.00 -19.38 -48.84
N ALA A 7 -8.22 -19.64 -47.54
CA ALA A 7 -7.29 -20.20 -46.54
C ALA A 7 -6.13 -19.37 -45.96
N ALA A 8 -6.19 -19.13 -44.65
CA ALA A 8 -5.11 -19.47 -43.72
C ALA A 8 -5.64 -19.52 -42.27
N ASN A 9 -5.89 -20.74 -41.78
CA ASN A 9 -5.81 -21.03 -40.36
C ASN A 9 -4.32 -21.17 -40.02
N ALA A 10 -3.84 -20.55 -38.94
CA ALA A 10 -2.74 -21.10 -38.15
C ALA A 10 -2.61 -20.43 -36.76
N PRO A 11 -2.05 -21.15 -35.77
CA PRO A 11 -2.30 -20.95 -34.35
C PRO A 11 -1.05 -20.49 -33.57
N GLY A 12 -1.21 -20.29 -32.26
CA GLY A 12 -0.13 -20.18 -31.29
C GLY A 12 0.28 -18.73 -31.00
N GLY A 13 0.73 -18.36 -29.82
CA GLY A 13 0.90 -18.99 -28.52
C GLY A 13 0.89 -17.83 -27.53
N GLY A 14 0.43 -17.98 -26.31
CA GLY A 14 1.25 -18.53 -25.25
C GLY A 14 1.45 -17.46 -24.17
N ALA A 15 1.19 -17.85 -22.93
CA ALA A 15 1.55 -17.25 -21.62
C ALA A 15 0.42 -17.66 -20.67
N GLY A 16 0.44 -18.79 -19.95
CA GLY A 16 1.45 -19.29 -19.00
C GLY A 16 1.04 -18.87 -17.57
N PRO A 17 1.44 -19.55 -16.47
CA PRO A 17 1.63 -20.97 -16.17
C PRO A 17 0.57 -21.49 -15.14
N PRO A 18 0.62 -22.77 -14.71
CA PRO A 18 -0.07 -23.28 -13.51
C PRO A 18 0.81 -23.16 -12.24
N GLY A 19 0.19 -23.01 -11.06
CA GLY A 19 0.85 -23.02 -9.74
C GLY A 19 0.57 -21.73 -8.95
N THR A 20 0.36 -21.72 -7.63
CA THR A 20 0.84 -22.64 -6.59
C THR A 20 -0.03 -22.52 -5.33
N THR A 21 -0.18 -23.63 -4.64
CA THR A 21 -0.52 -23.72 -3.22
C THR A 21 0.60 -23.10 -2.36
N GLY A 22 0.24 -22.39 -1.30
CA GLY A 22 1.16 -22.09 -0.19
C GLY A 22 0.75 -20.92 0.70
N PRO A 23 0.45 -21.12 2.01
CA PRO A 23 0.35 -20.04 2.97
C PRO A 23 1.78 -19.59 3.33
N ALA A 24 2.27 -18.54 2.65
CA ALA A 24 3.53 -17.92 3.01
C ALA A 24 3.24 -16.70 3.90
N ALA A 25 3.32 -16.93 5.21
CA ALA A 25 3.72 -15.93 6.17
C ALA A 25 5.10 -15.38 5.74
N GLY A 26 5.06 -14.43 4.80
CA GLY A 26 6.19 -13.62 4.40
C GLY A 26 6.12 -12.32 5.15
N ALA A 27 6.55 -12.31 6.40
CA ALA A 27 7.19 -11.15 6.98
C ALA A 27 8.48 -10.88 6.17
N GLY A 28 8.33 -10.50 4.90
CA GLY A 28 9.35 -9.71 4.22
C GLY A 28 9.52 -8.45 5.06
N PRO A 29 10.71 -7.81 5.06
CA PRO A 29 10.93 -6.60 5.83
C PRO A 29 9.80 -5.64 5.47
N THR A 30 8.86 -5.43 6.40
CA THR A 30 7.75 -4.51 6.23
C THR A 30 8.43 -3.17 6.08
N THR A 31 8.63 -2.76 4.82
CA THR A 31 9.37 -1.55 4.51
C THR A 31 8.71 -0.45 5.30
N PRO A 32 9.42 0.16 6.27
CA PRO A 32 8.76 1.08 7.17
C PRO A 32 8.12 2.19 6.36
N VAL A 33 6.84 2.45 6.61
CA VAL A 33 6.07 3.47 5.90
C VAL A 33 6.60 4.84 6.33
N SER A 34 7.16 5.59 5.37
CA SER A 34 7.70 6.93 5.63
C SER A 34 6.58 7.93 5.85
N LEU A 35 6.42 8.48 7.04
CA LEU A 35 5.36 9.42 7.39
C LEU A 35 5.35 10.68 6.51
N ASN A 36 6.53 11.12 6.07
CA ASN A 36 6.65 12.29 5.20
C ASN A 36 6.23 12.00 3.77
N THR A 37 6.54 10.81 3.24
CA THR A 37 6.28 10.45 1.83
C THR A 37 5.10 9.50 1.64
N ALA A 38 4.50 9.02 2.72
CA ALA A 38 3.40 8.08 2.68
C ALA A 38 2.17 8.72 2.02
N THR A 39 1.49 7.91 1.22
CA THR A 39 0.18 8.24 0.68
C THR A 39 -0.89 7.99 1.74
N PRO A 40 -2.06 8.65 1.65
CA PRO A 40 -3.18 8.36 2.53
C PRO A 40 -3.59 6.88 2.50
N ASP A 41 -3.53 6.23 1.34
CA ASP A 41 -3.75 4.77 1.21
C ASP A 41 -2.73 3.94 1.98
N GLN A 42 -1.45 4.31 1.94
CA GLN A 42 -0.42 3.61 2.71
C GLN A 42 -0.59 3.77 4.21
N LEU A 43 -1.07 4.93 4.66
CA LEU A 43 -1.40 5.17 6.05
C LEU A 43 -2.65 4.38 6.45
N ASP A 44 -3.69 4.36 5.61
CA ASP A 44 -4.94 3.59 5.82
C ASP A 44 -4.70 2.08 5.84
N ALA A 45 -3.71 1.58 5.08
CA ALA A 45 -3.30 0.19 5.12
C ALA A 45 -2.66 -0.23 6.46
N LEU A 46 -2.36 0.72 7.36
CA LEU A 46 -1.78 0.42 8.66
C LEU A 46 -2.85 -0.03 9.67
N PRO A 47 -2.54 -1.05 10.50
CA PRO A 47 -3.51 -1.58 11.47
C PRO A 47 -3.95 -0.49 12.45
N GLY A 48 -5.25 -0.20 12.47
CA GLY A 48 -5.86 0.78 13.37
C GLY A 48 -5.80 2.23 12.88
N VAL A 49 -5.19 2.50 11.71
CA VAL A 49 -5.37 3.75 10.97
C VAL A 49 -6.52 3.53 10.00
N GLY A 50 -7.53 4.39 10.08
CA GLY A 50 -8.64 4.38 9.12
C GLY A 50 -8.65 5.65 8.28
N PRO A 51 -9.65 5.82 7.40
CA PRO A 51 -9.68 6.89 6.41
C PRO A 51 -9.75 8.29 7.06
N VAL A 52 -10.37 8.38 8.25
CA VAL A 52 -10.41 9.62 9.05
C VAL A 52 -9.01 9.96 9.58
N LEU A 53 -8.29 8.96 10.08
CA LEU A 53 -7.00 9.16 10.72
C LEU A 53 -5.92 9.43 9.68
N ALA A 54 -5.93 8.72 8.55
CA ALA A 54 -5.07 9.00 7.41
C ALA A 54 -5.22 10.45 6.94
N ARG A 55 -6.45 10.98 6.87
CA ARG A 55 -6.70 12.41 6.56
C ARG A 55 -6.08 13.33 7.61
N HIS A 56 -6.27 13.05 8.90
CA HIS A 56 -5.67 13.85 9.97
C HIS A 56 -4.13 13.84 9.93
N ILE A 57 -3.51 12.69 9.61
CA ILE A 57 -2.05 12.58 9.45
C ILE A 57 -1.57 13.46 8.28
N VAL A 58 -2.27 13.42 7.13
CA VAL A 58 -1.93 14.26 5.97
C VAL A 58 -2.13 15.75 6.28
N GLU A 59 -3.21 16.13 6.97
CA GLU A 59 -3.41 17.50 7.41
C GLU A 59 -2.35 17.97 8.39
N TYR A 60 -2.00 17.14 9.37
CA TYR A 60 -0.95 17.43 10.35
C TYR A 60 0.39 17.63 9.63
N ARG A 61 0.76 16.71 8.72
CA ARG A 61 1.94 16.83 7.87
C ARG A 61 1.97 18.15 7.10
N THR A 62 0.83 18.54 6.53
CA THR A 62 0.73 19.76 5.71
C THR A 62 0.85 21.02 6.57
N ARG A 63 0.28 21.02 7.78
CA ARG A 63 0.36 22.12 8.74
C ARG A 63 1.74 22.26 9.39
N ASN A 64 2.41 21.14 9.68
CA ASN A 64 3.72 21.11 10.36
C ASN A 64 4.91 21.02 9.39
N SER A 65 4.67 21.12 8.07
CA SER A 65 5.67 20.90 7.02
C SER A 65 6.36 19.52 7.06
N GLY A 66 5.73 18.52 7.66
CA GLY A 66 6.28 17.18 7.82
C GLY A 66 6.08 16.63 9.23
N PHE A 67 6.57 15.41 9.43
CA PHE A 67 6.86 14.83 10.72
C PHE A 67 8.37 14.96 10.97
N ARG A 68 8.78 15.48 12.13
CA ARG A 68 10.19 15.47 12.58
C ARG A 68 10.51 14.22 13.38
N SER A 69 9.51 13.55 13.94
CA SER A 69 9.67 12.32 14.72
C SER A 69 8.46 11.42 14.58
N VAL A 70 8.67 10.10 14.74
CA VAL A 70 7.55 9.14 14.75
C VAL A 70 6.56 9.41 15.90
N ASP A 71 7.02 9.98 17.03
CA ASP A 71 6.17 10.31 18.19
C ASP A 71 5.09 11.37 17.87
N GLU A 72 5.32 12.22 16.87
CA GLU A 72 4.34 13.21 16.42
C GLU A 72 3.07 12.58 15.84
N LEU A 73 3.04 11.27 15.53
CA LEU A 73 1.76 10.61 15.25
C LEU A 73 0.81 10.70 16.45
N ARG A 74 1.32 10.72 17.67
CA ARG A 74 0.49 10.82 18.88
C ARG A 74 -0.18 12.18 19.02
N GLU A 75 0.39 13.22 18.40
CA GLU A 75 -0.23 14.55 18.31
C GLU A 75 -1.43 14.55 17.34
N VAL A 76 -1.51 13.56 16.45
CA VAL A 76 -2.63 13.43 15.51
C VAL A 76 -3.87 12.94 16.23
N ASN A 77 -4.93 13.75 16.16
CA ASN A 77 -6.19 13.47 16.83
C ASN A 77 -6.80 12.13 16.37
N GLY A 78 -6.93 11.18 17.30
CA GLY A 78 -7.42 9.82 17.05
C GLY A 78 -6.35 8.72 17.11
N ILE A 79 -5.06 9.08 17.21
CA ILE A 79 -3.97 8.12 17.47
C ILE A 79 -3.80 7.98 18.98
N GLY A 80 -4.29 6.88 19.53
CA GLY A 80 -4.04 6.51 20.94
C GLY A 80 -2.75 5.69 21.10
N ASP A 81 -2.28 5.51 22.33
CA ASP A 81 -1.04 4.80 22.65
C ASP A 81 -0.96 3.40 22.04
N ARG A 82 -2.09 2.69 22.01
CA ARG A 82 -2.18 1.34 21.43
C ARG A 82 -1.87 1.34 19.94
N ARG A 83 -2.54 2.24 19.19
CA ARG A 83 -2.32 2.40 17.74
C ARG A 83 -0.91 2.89 17.45
N PHE A 84 -0.45 3.88 18.22
CA PHE A 84 0.91 4.39 18.08
C PHE A 84 1.96 3.29 18.26
N ALA A 85 1.80 2.40 19.24
CA ALA A 85 2.74 1.29 19.46
C ALA A 85 2.83 0.37 18.24
N ASP A 86 1.68 -0.01 17.66
CA ASP A 86 1.61 -0.82 16.44
C ASP A 86 2.21 -0.09 15.23
N LEU A 87 1.91 1.21 15.08
CA LEU A 87 2.39 2.03 13.98
C LEU A 87 3.89 2.29 14.07
N ARG A 88 4.42 2.60 15.26
CA ARG A 88 5.83 2.93 15.49
C ARG A 88 6.76 1.80 15.02
N ALA A 89 6.32 0.55 15.10
CA ALA A 89 7.08 -0.59 14.61
C ALA A 89 7.11 -0.68 13.06
N LEU A 90 6.16 -0.03 12.39
CA LEU A 90 5.90 -0.12 10.96
C LEU A 90 6.16 1.19 10.21
N VAL A 91 6.45 2.30 10.89
CA VAL A 91 6.64 3.63 10.28
C VAL A 91 8.04 4.19 10.52
N ARG A 92 8.47 5.09 9.63
CA ARG A 92 9.73 5.85 9.70
C ARG A 92 9.53 7.29 9.23
N LEU A 93 10.57 8.12 9.31
CA LEU A 93 10.58 9.46 8.72
C LEU A 93 10.87 9.44 7.21
#